data_AF-A0A520JDE3-F1
#
_entry.id   AF-A0A520JDE3-F1
#
_cell.length_a   1.000
_cell.length_b   1.000
_cell.length_c   1.000
_cell.angle_alpha   90.00
_cell.angle_beta   90.00
_cell.angle_gamma   90.00
#
_symmetry.space_group_name_H-M   'P 1'
#
loop_
_entity.id
_entity.type
_entity.pdbx_description
1 polymer ?
#
loop_
_entity_poly.entity_id
_entity_poly.type
_entity_poly.pdbx_seq_one_letter_code
_entity_poly.pdbx_strand_id
1 'polypeptide(L)'
;MKVAALTIAGLLAGCAVPASKPMVAAVSDGALGLSGEVTPVIAADWWHGFGDPQLDRLVGDAVANSPSLDAALARIAQAQAVLATRNADTGPDVTLDAQEQYARLSGRYTIPPPFAGSTRFVGSVAANLNWNLDLFGRQKAAIAGARASVQAAALDLAAARLSLSG
;
A
#
# COMPACT_ATOMS: atom_id res chain seq x y z
N MET A 1 -9.20 -46.30 -8.50
CA MET A 1 -8.43 -45.40 -7.62
C MET A 1 -7.51 -44.42 -8.35
N LYS A 2 -6.83 -44.77 -9.46
CA LYS A 2 -5.92 -43.84 -10.18
C LYS A 2 -6.60 -42.63 -10.85
N VAL A 3 -7.83 -42.79 -11.34
CA VAL A 3 -8.57 -41.71 -12.03
C VAL A 3 -9.08 -40.64 -11.06
N ALA A 4 -9.47 -41.03 -9.85
CA ALA A 4 -9.95 -40.10 -8.82
C ALA A 4 -8.83 -39.20 -8.26
N ALA A 5 -7.58 -39.69 -8.23
CA ALA A 5 -6.43 -38.89 -7.80
C ALA A 5 -6.05 -37.82 -8.85
N LEU A 6 -6.27 -38.10 -10.14
CA LEU A 6 -5.93 -37.18 -11.23
C LEU A 6 -6.93 -36.03 -11.35
N THR A 7 -8.23 -36.30 -11.12
CA THR A 7 -9.27 -35.26 -11.11
C THR A 7 -9.16 -34.31 -9.92
N ILE A 8 -8.77 -34.81 -8.74
CA ILE A 8 -8.53 -33.96 -7.56
C ILE A 8 -7.34 -33.02 -7.80
N ALA A 9 -6.23 -33.51 -8.38
CA ALA A 9 -5.06 -32.67 -8.69
C ALA A 9 -5.37 -31.56 -9.72
N GLY A 10 -6.27 -31.80 -10.67
CA GLY A 10 -6.70 -30.78 -11.64
C GLY A 10 -7.56 -29.66 -11.03
N LEU A 11 -8.38 -29.97 -10.02
CA LEU A 11 -9.22 -28.99 -9.32
C LEU A 11 -8.41 -28.03 -8.44
N LEU A 12 -7.23 -28.44 -7.97
CA LEU A 12 -6.32 -27.61 -7.15
C LEU A 12 -5.54 -26.56 -7.96
N ALA A 13 -5.50 -26.64 -9.30
CA ALA A 13 -4.78 -25.69 -10.15
C ALA A 13 -5.60 -24.42 -10.51
N GLY A 14 -6.88 -24.36 -10.12
CA GLY A 14 -7.85 -23.38 -10.63
C GLY A 14 -7.94 -22.03 -9.91
N CYS A 15 -7.16 -21.76 -8.85
CA CYS A 15 -7.30 -20.53 -8.04
C CYS A 15 -6.00 -19.74 -7.84
N ALA A 16 -5.07 -19.80 -8.79
CA ALA A 16 -3.98 -18.82 -8.84
C ALA A 16 -4.47 -17.60 -9.63
N VAL A 17 -4.66 -16.45 -8.97
CA VAL A 17 -4.92 -15.18 -9.66
C VAL A 17 -3.67 -14.86 -10.48
N PRO A 18 -3.73 -14.90 -11.83
CA PRO A 18 -2.57 -14.61 -12.65
C PRO A 18 -2.15 -13.15 -12.40
N ALA A 19 -0.84 -12.89 -12.38
CA ALA A 19 -0.31 -11.53 -12.34
C ALA A 19 -0.81 -10.76 -13.57
N SER A 20 -1.89 -10.00 -13.41
CA SER A 20 -2.46 -9.20 -14.47
C SER A 20 -1.54 -8.02 -14.73
N LYS A 21 -0.91 -8.01 -15.91
CA LYS A 21 -0.19 -6.83 -16.38
C LYS A 21 -1.20 -5.69 -16.56
N PRO A 22 -0.83 -4.44 -16.23
CA PRO A 22 -1.73 -3.31 -16.45
C PRO A 22 -2.18 -3.27 -17.92
N MET A 23 -3.48 -3.09 -18.12
CA MET A 23 -4.13 -3.10 -19.45
C MET A 23 -3.84 -1.84 -20.28
N VAL A 24 -3.10 -0.88 -19.72
CA VAL A 24 -2.68 0.34 -20.42
C VAL A 24 -1.42 0.01 -21.21
N ALA A 25 -1.58 -0.25 -22.50
CA ALA A 25 -0.46 -0.31 -23.42
C ALA A 25 0.14 1.11 -23.54
N ALA A 26 1.45 1.24 -23.32
CA ALA A 26 2.15 2.49 -23.59
C ALA A 26 1.96 2.83 -25.08
N VAL A 27 1.48 4.05 -25.37
CA VAL A 27 1.41 4.54 -26.74
C VAL A 27 2.84 4.80 -27.19
N SER A 28 3.23 4.24 -28.34
CA SER A 28 4.57 4.44 -28.87
C SER A 28 4.74 5.88 -29.36
N ASP A 29 5.96 6.41 -29.23
CA ASP A 29 6.31 7.75 -29.71
C ASP A 29 5.95 7.96 -31.19
N GLY A 30 6.13 6.91 -32.01
CA GLY A 30 5.74 6.92 -33.42
C GLY A 30 4.23 7.02 -33.66
N ALA A 31 3.40 6.47 -32.76
CA ALA A 31 1.95 6.63 -32.83
C ALA A 31 1.49 8.04 -32.38
N LEU A 32 2.31 8.74 -31.59
CA LEU A 32 2.09 10.12 -31.16
C LEU A 32 2.69 11.17 -32.12
N GLY A 33 3.35 10.74 -33.20
CA GLY A 33 4.07 11.65 -34.10
C GLY A 33 5.31 12.30 -33.45
N LEU A 34 5.79 11.75 -32.33
CA LEU A 34 6.95 12.21 -31.56
C LEU A 34 8.28 11.63 -32.09
N SER A 35 8.28 11.10 -33.31
CA SER A 35 9.44 10.53 -34.00
C SER A 35 10.43 11.57 -34.55
N GLY A 36 10.28 12.83 -34.16
CA GLY A 36 11.13 13.96 -34.56
C GLY A 36 12.33 14.21 -33.65
N GLU A 37 12.98 15.34 -33.89
CA GLU A 37 14.19 15.80 -33.20
C GLU A 37 13.99 15.90 -31.67
N VAL A 38 15.01 15.51 -30.90
CA VAL A 38 14.97 15.49 -29.43
C VAL A 38 14.62 16.90 -28.94
N THR A 39 13.42 17.04 -28.36
CA THR A 39 12.98 18.32 -27.81
C THR A 39 13.92 18.71 -26.67
N PRO A 40 14.43 19.95 -26.62
CA PRO A 40 15.28 20.38 -25.53
C PRO A 40 14.53 20.24 -24.20
N VAL A 41 15.23 19.74 -23.19
CA VAL A 41 14.67 19.56 -21.84
C VAL A 41 14.29 20.94 -21.30
N ILE A 42 13.00 21.11 -21.00
CA ILE A 42 12.50 22.32 -20.35
C ILE A 42 12.97 22.29 -18.90
N ALA A 43 13.66 23.36 -18.48
CA ALA A 43 14.14 23.49 -17.11
C ALA A 43 12.96 23.57 -16.13
N ALA A 44 13.14 23.07 -14.90
CA ALA A 44 12.08 23.10 -13.88
C ALA A 44 11.66 24.53 -13.49
N ASP A 45 12.54 25.49 -13.75
CA ASP A 45 12.50 26.91 -13.47
C ASP A 45 12.42 27.72 -14.78
N TRP A 46 11.72 27.18 -15.77
CA TRP A 46 11.57 27.71 -17.13
C TRP A 46 11.19 29.20 -17.22
N TRP A 47 10.50 29.75 -16.21
CA TRP A 47 10.12 31.15 -16.15
C TRP A 47 11.32 32.11 -16.06
N HIS A 48 12.48 31.66 -15.57
CA HIS A 48 13.71 32.46 -15.59
C HIS A 48 14.13 32.85 -17.01
N GLY A 49 13.69 32.11 -18.04
CA GLY A 49 13.91 32.46 -19.45
C GLY A 49 13.29 33.80 -19.87
N PHE A 50 12.31 34.33 -19.12
CA PHE A 50 11.74 35.65 -19.39
C PHE A 50 12.61 36.81 -18.89
N GLY A 51 13.55 36.54 -17.97
CA GLY A 51 14.43 37.58 -17.42
C GLY A 51 13.70 38.64 -16.57
N ASP A 52 12.58 38.29 -15.95
CA ASP A 52 11.79 39.19 -15.08
C ASP A 52 12.01 38.86 -13.59
N PRO A 53 12.76 39.69 -12.84
CA PRO A 53 13.00 39.48 -11.41
C PRO A 53 11.77 39.58 -10.52
N GLN A 54 10.67 40.21 -10.99
CA GLN A 54 9.40 40.24 -10.27
C GLN A 54 8.70 38.89 -10.42
N LEU A 55 8.64 38.33 -11.62
CA LEU A 55 8.08 37.01 -11.88
C LEU A 55 8.82 35.93 -11.08
N ASP A 56 10.15 35.97 -11.09
CA ASP A 56 10.99 35.03 -10.34
C ASP A 56 10.64 35.00 -8.84
N ARG A 57 10.40 36.19 -8.27
CA ARG A 57 10.02 36.33 -6.86
C ARG A 57 8.62 35.79 -6.61
N LEU A 58 7.65 36.11 -7.46
CA LEU A 58 6.26 35.67 -7.31
C LEU A 58 6.15 34.14 -7.40
N VAL A 59 6.83 33.51 -8.37
CA VAL A 59 6.84 32.05 -8.49
C VAL A 59 7.60 31.42 -7.32
N GLY A 60 8.73 32.00 -6.90
CA GLY A 60 9.47 31.56 -5.73
C GLY A 60 8.61 31.56 -4.44
N ASP A 61 7.91 32.66 -4.18
CA ASP A 61 7.03 32.81 -3.02
C ASP A 61 5.84 31.84 -3.08
N ALA A 62 5.24 31.66 -4.27
CA ALA A 62 4.13 30.75 -4.50
C ALA A 62 4.53 29.29 -4.26
N VAL A 63 5.69 28.85 -4.75
CA VAL A 63 6.17 27.47 -4.53
C VAL A 63 6.60 27.25 -3.08
N ALA A 64 7.21 28.25 -2.44
CA ALA A 64 7.70 28.12 -1.06
C ALA A 64 6.58 28.03 -0.01
N ASN A 65 5.43 28.66 -0.25
CA ASN A 65 4.34 28.76 0.74
C ASN A 65 3.01 28.21 0.20
N SER A 66 3.05 27.16 -0.62
CA SER A 66 1.83 26.59 -1.22
C SER A 66 1.21 25.48 -0.36
N PRO A 67 -0.01 25.68 0.18
CA PRO A 67 -0.75 24.62 0.86
C PRO A 67 -1.10 23.44 -0.06
N SER A 68 -1.20 23.67 -1.38
CA SER A 68 -1.47 22.59 -2.33
C SER A 68 -0.26 21.67 -2.52
N LEU A 69 0.96 22.22 -2.48
CA LEU A 69 2.19 21.42 -2.47
C LEU A 69 2.38 20.68 -1.15
N ASP A 70 2.07 21.32 -0.02
CA ASP A 70 2.09 20.65 1.29
C ASP A 70 1.13 19.45 1.32
N ALA A 71 -0.09 19.62 0.79
CA ALA A 71 -1.06 18.54 0.66
C ALA A 71 -0.56 17.41 -0.28
N ALA A 72 0.13 17.76 -1.38
CA ALA A 72 0.72 16.76 -2.28
C ALA A 72 1.87 15.99 -1.62
N LEU A 73 2.74 16.65 -0.86
CA LEU A 73 3.79 16.01 -0.06
C LEU A 73 3.20 15.08 1.01
N ALA A 74 2.13 15.51 1.68
CA ALA A 74 1.43 14.66 2.65
C ALA A 74 0.85 13.39 2.00
N ARG A 75 0.34 13.48 0.76
CA ARG A 75 -0.12 12.31 0.00
C ARG A 75 1.02 11.34 -0.33
N ILE A 76 2.22 11.85 -0.64
CA ILE A 76 3.42 11.01 -0.82
C ILE A 76 3.74 10.27 0.48
N ALA A 77 3.78 10.99 1.61
CA ALA A 77 4.04 10.38 2.92
C ALA A 77 2.99 9.30 3.27
N GLN A 78 1.72 9.56 2.99
CA GLN A 78 0.64 8.58 3.16
C GLN A 78 0.87 7.33 2.28
N ALA A 79 1.20 7.51 1.01
CA ALA A 79 1.48 6.40 0.10
C ALA A 79 2.70 5.57 0.57
N GLN A 80 3.74 6.23 1.09
CA GLN A 80 4.90 5.57 1.67
C GLN A 80 4.55 4.77 2.93
N ALA A 81 3.68 5.29 3.81
CA ALA A 81 3.20 4.56 4.98
C ALA A 81 2.41 3.29 4.60
N VAL A 82 1.60 3.38 3.54
CA VAL A 82 0.89 2.20 2.99
C VAL A 82 1.89 1.19 2.44
N LEU A 83 2.90 1.63 1.67
CA LEU A 83 3.97 0.74 1.18
C LEU A 83 4.74 0.08 2.32
N ALA A 84 5.07 0.84 3.38
CA ALA A 84 5.75 0.31 4.55
C ALA A 84 4.91 -0.78 5.24
N THR A 85 3.60 -0.56 5.40
CA THR A 85 2.68 -1.56 5.94
C THR A 85 2.66 -2.82 5.07
N ARG A 86 2.58 -2.69 3.74
CA ARG A 86 2.60 -3.84 2.81
C ARG A 86 3.92 -4.61 2.85
N ASN A 87 5.03 -3.94 3.09
CA ASN A 87 6.31 -4.61 3.29
C ASN A 87 6.34 -5.35 4.64
N ALA A 88 5.79 -4.76 5.70
CA ALA A 88 5.70 -5.41 7.02
C ALA A 88 4.86 -6.70 6.96
N ASP A 89 3.77 -6.71 6.17
CA ASP A 89 2.91 -7.87 5.94
C ASP A 89 3.65 -9.11 5.37
N THR A 90 4.90 -8.97 4.91
CA THR A 90 5.74 -10.10 4.43
C THR A 90 6.44 -10.87 5.54
N GLY A 91 6.60 -10.24 6.70
CA GLY A 91 7.19 -10.85 7.88
C GLY A 91 6.17 -11.63 8.71
N PRO A 92 6.65 -12.31 9.76
CA PRO A 92 5.77 -12.83 10.81
C PRO A 92 5.12 -11.68 11.58
N ASP A 93 3.81 -11.77 11.78
CA ASP A 93 3.03 -10.94 12.70
C ASP A 93 2.99 -11.63 14.07
N VAL A 94 3.38 -10.89 15.12
CA VAL A 94 3.44 -11.40 16.49
C VAL A 94 2.61 -10.50 17.38
N THR A 95 1.61 -11.06 18.04
CA THR A 95 0.75 -10.32 18.98
C THR A 95 0.82 -10.92 20.37
N LEU A 96 0.58 -10.08 21.37
CA LEU A 96 0.42 -10.49 22.77
C LEU A 96 -0.94 -10.01 23.24
N ASP A 97 -1.81 -10.95 23.55
CA ASP A 97 -3.17 -10.71 23.99
C ASP A 97 -3.30 -11.09 25.46
N ALA A 98 -3.86 -10.19 26.26
CA ALA A 98 -4.16 -10.42 27.66
C ALA A 98 -5.60 -9.96 27.95
N GLN A 99 -6.37 -10.80 28.62
CA GLN A 99 -7.74 -10.48 29.00
C GLN A 99 -8.06 -11.03 30.38
N GLU A 100 -9.01 -10.40 31.05
CA GLU A 100 -9.56 -10.84 32.31
C GLU A 100 -11.07 -10.55 32.35
N GLN A 101 -11.83 -11.51 32.85
CA GLN A 101 -13.27 -11.39 33.01
C GLN A 101 -13.70 -11.87 34.39
N TYR A 102 -14.54 -11.10 35.07
CA TYR A 102 -15.26 -11.56 36.25
C TYR A 102 -16.50 -12.33 35.82
N ALA A 103 -16.51 -13.65 36.06
CA ALA A 103 -17.57 -14.53 35.57
C ALA A 103 -18.05 -15.49 36.66
N ARG A 104 -19.35 -15.78 36.65
CA ARG A 104 -19.94 -16.88 37.43
C ARG A 104 -19.88 -18.17 36.61
N LEU A 105 -19.09 -19.12 37.08
CA LEU A 105 -18.89 -20.41 36.44
C LEU A 105 -20.14 -21.28 36.62
N SER A 106 -20.63 -21.90 35.55
CA SER A 106 -21.81 -22.76 35.62
C SER A 106 -21.52 -23.99 36.51
N GLY A 107 -22.43 -24.28 37.44
CA GLY A 107 -22.35 -25.45 38.31
C GLY A 107 -22.99 -26.72 37.73
N ARG A 108 -23.59 -26.63 36.53
CA ARG A 108 -24.35 -27.72 35.88
C ARG A 108 -23.87 -28.01 34.46
N TYR A 109 -22.61 -27.70 34.18
CA TYR A 109 -22.03 -27.80 32.84
C TYR A 109 -20.62 -28.40 32.90
N THR A 110 -19.77 -28.12 31.91
CA THR A 110 -18.44 -28.73 31.72
C THR A 110 -17.42 -28.42 32.82
N ILE A 111 -17.70 -27.52 33.76
CA ILE A 111 -16.74 -27.11 34.80
C ILE A 111 -16.89 -28.02 36.03
N PRO A 112 -15.86 -28.80 36.40
CA PRO A 112 -15.93 -29.69 37.56
C PRO A 112 -15.77 -28.95 38.90
N PRO A 113 -16.24 -29.52 40.02
CA PRO A 113 -15.88 -29.09 41.38
C PRO A 113 -14.34 -29.08 41.56
N PRO A 114 -13.76 -28.14 42.32
CA PRO A 114 -14.39 -27.16 43.21
C PRO A 114 -14.76 -25.81 42.55
N PHE A 115 -14.61 -25.69 41.23
CA PHE A 115 -14.84 -24.43 40.50
C PHE A 115 -16.30 -24.22 40.09
N ALA A 116 -17.05 -25.31 39.94
CA ALA A 116 -18.47 -25.34 39.61
C ALA A 116 -19.32 -24.41 40.50
N GLY A 117 -20.12 -23.51 39.89
CA GLY A 117 -21.09 -22.65 40.59
C GLY A 117 -20.48 -21.42 41.29
N SER A 118 -19.16 -21.25 41.26
CA SER A 118 -18.44 -20.15 41.92
C SER A 118 -18.28 -18.92 41.02
N THR A 119 -18.12 -17.73 41.62
CA THR A 119 -17.78 -16.50 40.89
C THR A 119 -16.29 -16.24 41.01
N ARG A 120 -15.61 -16.04 39.88
CA ARG A 120 -14.15 -15.91 39.82
C ARG A 120 -13.73 -14.91 38.75
N PHE A 121 -12.53 -14.39 38.94
CA PHE A 121 -11.76 -13.78 37.85
C PHE A 121 -11.16 -14.90 37.00
N VAL A 122 -11.40 -14.84 35.69
CA VAL A 122 -10.84 -15.74 34.69
C VAL A 122 -10.06 -14.88 33.73
N GLY A 123 -8.75 -15.10 33.67
CA GLY A 123 -7.87 -14.40 32.74
C GLY A 123 -7.12 -15.37 31.84
N SER A 124 -6.71 -14.85 30.69
CA SER A 124 -5.81 -15.55 29.77
C SER A 124 -4.77 -14.57 29.21
N VAL A 125 -3.57 -15.10 28.98
CA VAL A 125 -2.50 -14.41 28.29
C VAL A 125 -2.01 -15.34 27.19
N ALA A 126 -1.95 -14.86 25.96
CA ALA A 126 -1.55 -15.62 24.79
C ALA A 126 -0.62 -14.80 23.90
N ALA A 127 0.48 -15.41 23.47
CA ALA A 127 1.30 -14.89 22.38
C ALA A 127 0.90 -15.61 21.10
N ASN A 128 0.59 -14.86 20.04
CA ASN A 128 0.19 -15.39 18.75
C ASN A 128 1.28 -15.10 17.71
N LEU A 129 1.48 -16.03 16.79
CA LEU A 129 2.35 -15.88 15.63
C LEU A 129 1.55 -16.23 14.38
N ASN A 130 1.40 -15.27 13.49
CA ASN A 130 0.78 -15.46 12.19
C ASN A 130 1.78 -15.11 11.09
N TRP A 131 1.94 -15.98 10.09
CA TRP A 131 2.84 -15.68 8.98
C TRP A 131 2.25 -16.20 7.67
N ASN A 132 2.09 -15.28 6.72
CA ASN A 132 1.59 -15.61 5.39
C ASN A 132 2.77 -15.79 4.43
N LEU A 133 2.96 -17.02 3.96
CA LEU A 133 3.98 -17.33 2.96
C LEU A 133 3.45 -17.00 1.56
N ASP A 134 4.15 -16.12 0.83
CA ASP A 134 3.73 -15.66 -0.50
C ASP A 134 4.01 -16.70 -1.60
N LEU A 135 3.27 -17.82 -1.58
CA LEU A 135 3.44 -18.94 -2.53
C LEU A 135 3.02 -18.58 -3.95
N PHE A 136 2.05 -17.68 -4.09
CA PHE A 136 1.42 -17.34 -5.37
C PHE A 136 1.69 -15.90 -5.84
N GLY A 137 2.51 -15.13 -5.11
CA GLY A 137 2.90 -13.77 -5.50
C GLY A 137 1.88 -12.68 -5.17
N ARG A 138 0.88 -12.96 -4.34
CA ARG A 138 -0.15 -11.98 -3.91
C ARG A 138 0.49 -10.81 -3.17
N GLN A 139 1.41 -11.08 -2.24
CA GLN A 139 2.05 -10.02 -1.46
C GLN A 139 3.01 -9.21 -2.32
N LYS A 140 3.82 -9.88 -3.16
CA LYS A 140 4.66 -9.22 -4.16
C LYS A 140 3.87 -8.28 -5.06
N ALA A 141 2.71 -8.72 -5.56
CA ALA A 141 1.83 -7.89 -6.38
C ALA A 141 1.28 -6.69 -5.60
N ALA A 142 0.86 -6.88 -4.34
CA ALA A 142 0.38 -5.80 -3.48
C ALA A 142 1.47 -4.74 -3.19
N ILE A 143 2.70 -5.17 -2.94
CA ILE A 143 3.86 -4.27 -2.74
C ILE A 143 4.18 -3.52 -4.04
N ALA A 144 4.18 -4.21 -5.18
CA ALA A 144 4.39 -3.57 -6.48
C ALA A 144 3.34 -2.48 -6.76
N GLY A 145 2.06 -2.77 -6.47
CA GLY A 145 0.98 -1.78 -6.55
C GLY A 145 1.19 -0.59 -5.62
N ALA A 146 1.51 -0.83 -4.35
CA ALA A 146 1.77 0.26 -3.38
C ALA A 146 2.98 1.13 -3.80
N ARG A 147 4.04 0.52 -4.36
CA ARG A 147 5.18 1.25 -4.91
C ARG A 147 4.78 2.11 -6.11
N ALA A 148 3.95 1.59 -7.01
CA ALA A 148 3.41 2.37 -8.12
C ALA A 148 2.56 3.56 -7.62
N SER A 149 1.80 3.40 -6.53
CA SER A 149 1.06 4.51 -5.91
C SER A 149 1.98 5.60 -5.34
N VAL A 150 3.13 5.24 -4.74
CA VAL A 150 4.14 6.23 -4.32
C VAL A 150 4.70 7.00 -5.51
N GLN A 151 4.98 6.31 -6.61
CA GLN A 151 5.46 6.95 -7.85
C GLN A 151 4.39 7.87 -8.44
N ALA A 152 3.14 7.45 -8.48
CA ALA A 152 2.03 8.28 -8.94
C ALA A 152 1.88 9.55 -8.10
N ALA A 153 1.93 9.44 -6.76
CA ALA A 153 1.86 10.61 -5.87
C ALA A 153 3.04 11.58 -6.08
N ALA A 154 4.23 11.08 -6.41
CA ALA A 154 5.38 11.93 -6.76
C ALA A 154 5.18 12.67 -8.09
N LEU A 155 4.55 12.02 -9.08
CA LEU A 155 4.17 12.66 -10.34
C LEU A 155 3.07 13.71 -10.12
N ASP A 156 2.10 13.45 -9.25
CA ASP A 156 1.07 14.42 -8.88
C ASP A 156 1.66 15.67 -8.22
N LEU A 157 2.69 15.52 -7.39
CA LEU A 157 3.44 16.66 -6.84
C LEU A 157 4.15 17.46 -7.94
N ALA A 158 4.79 16.78 -8.89
CA ALA A 158 5.43 17.45 -10.02
C ALA A 158 4.41 18.21 -10.88
N ALA A 159 3.24 17.62 -11.14
CA ALA A 159 2.14 18.26 -11.86
C ALA A 159 1.56 19.45 -11.08
N ALA A 160 1.37 19.33 -9.76
CA ALA A 160 0.93 20.43 -8.91
C ALA A 160 1.93 21.59 -8.94
N ARG A 161 3.23 21.30 -8.86
CA ARG A 161 4.29 22.32 -8.98
C ARG A 161 4.25 23.01 -10.34
N LEU A 162 4.06 22.26 -11.43
CA LEU A 162 3.95 22.81 -12.77
C LEU A 162 2.70 23.73 -12.91
N SER A 163 1.57 23.34 -12.32
CA SER A 163 0.34 24.16 -12.33
C SER A 163 0.43 25.45 -11.51
N LEU A 164 1.41 25.56 -10.61
CA LEU A 164 1.66 26.78 -9.83
C LEU A 164 2.62 27.74 -10.54
N SER A 165 3.46 27.22 -11.43
CA SER A 165 4.43 28.02 -12.18
C SER A 165 3.98 28.40 -13.59
N GLY A 166 2.84 27.89 -14.09
CA GLY A 166 2.34 28.11 -15.45
C GLY A 166 0.83 28.20 -15.58
#